data_AF-A0A699IW26-F1
#
_entry.id   AF-A0A699IW26-F1
#
_cell.length_a   1.000
_cell.length_b   1.000
_cell.length_c   1.000
_cell.angle_alpha   90.00
_cell.angle_beta   90.00
_cell.angle_gamma   90.00
#
_symmetry.space_group_name_H-M   'P 1'
#
loop_
_entity.id
_entity.type
_entity.pdbx_description
1 polymer ?
#
loop_
_entity_poly.entity_id
_entity_poly.type
_entity_poly.pdbx_seq_one_letter_code
_entity_poly.pdbx_strand_id
1 'polypeptide(L)'
;MEYWIMNTDHNLWKVIHNRNIKKSLGRDSKGGITILPPVSFKEHVAIQRETKARTLLLQSLPEDHMADFHHMDDAREIWLAVKARFGG
;
A
#
# COMPACT_ATOMS: atom_id res chain seq x y z
N MET A 1 -13.46 -10.50 4.75
CA MET A 1 -12.29 -9.60 4.70
C MET A 1 -12.67 -8.21 4.19
N GLU A 2 -13.37 -8.10 3.06
CA GLU A 2 -13.89 -6.83 2.50
C GLU A 2 -14.65 -5.96 3.52
N TYR A 3 -15.61 -6.56 4.23
CA TYR A 3 -16.44 -5.84 5.21
C TYR A 3 -15.64 -5.27 6.39
N TRP A 4 -14.58 -5.96 6.82
CA TRP A 4 -13.69 -5.52 7.91
C TRP A 4 -12.81 -4.34 7.47
N ILE A 5 -12.24 -4.40 6.27
CA ILE A 5 -11.39 -3.33 5.73
C ILE A 5 -12.21 -2.06 5.42
N MET A 6 -13.42 -2.23 4.86
CA MET A 6 -14.33 -1.14 4.53
C MET A 6 -14.86 -0.40 5.78
N ASN A 7 -15.14 -1.14 6.85
CA ASN A 7 -15.70 -0.58 8.08
C ASN A 7 -14.64 0.03 9.01
N THR A 8 -13.37 -0.36 8.88
CA THR A 8 -12.29 0.11 9.75
C THR A 8 -11.81 1.52 9.40
N ASP A 9 -11.73 1.89 8.10
CA ASP A 9 -11.23 3.21 7.70
C ASP A 9 -11.61 3.54 6.23
N HIS A 10 -12.60 4.41 6.03
CA HIS A 10 -13.04 4.85 4.70
C HIS A 10 -11.90 5.50 3.87
N ASN A 11 -10.92 6.11 4.55
CA ASN A 11 -9.77 6.69 3.86
C ASN A 11 -8.82 5.61 3.32
N LEU A 12 -8.80 4.42 3.92
CA LEU A 12 -8.00 3.28 3.47
C LEU A 12 -8.54 2.70 2.17
N TRP A 13 -9.86 2.54 2.08
CA TRP A 13 -10.53 2.10 0.86
C TRP A 13 -10.25 3.07 -0.30
N LYS A 14 -10.28 4.38 -0.03
CA LYS A 14 -9.91 5.41 -1.00
C LYS A 14 -8.46 5.25 -1.46
N VAL A 15 -7.53 4.86 -0.59
CA VAL A 15 -6.11 4.66 -0.94
C VAL A 15 -5.95 3.45 -1.87
N ILE A 16 -6.57 2.32 -1.52
CA ILE A 16 -6.58 1.09 -2.33
C ILE A 16 -7.18 1.36 -3.73
N HIS A 17 -8.25 2.15 -3.83
CA HIS A 17 -8.93 2.39 -5.09
C HIS A 17 -8.30 3.53 -5.92
N ASN A 18 -7.82 4.60 -5.29
CA ASN A 18 -7.47 5.85 -5.97
C ASN A 18 -6.01 5.94 -6.42
N ARG A 19 -5.17 4.92 -6.17
CA ARG A 19 -3.75 4.78 -6.60
C ARG A 19 -3.08 6.12 -6.97
N ASN A 20 -2.98 7.05 -6.02
CA ASN A 20 -2.50 8.41 -6.29
C ASN A 20 -1.19 8.75 -5.57
N ILE A 21 -0.47 7.74 -5.11
CA ILE A 21 0.78 7.94 -4.40
C ILE A 21 1.88 8.01 -5.44
N LYS A 22 2.09 9.21 -5.96
CA LYS A 22 3.31 9.53 -6.66
C LYS A 22 4.42 9.59 -5.60
N LYS A 23 5.17 8.49 -5.45
CA LYS A 23 6.43 8.53 -4.70
C LYS A 23 7.30 9.58 -5.39
N SER A 24 7.79 10.58 -4.64
CA SER A 24 8.66 11.61 -5.19
C SER A 24 9.93 10.93 -5.67
N LEU A 25 10.16 10.98 -6.98
CA LEU A 25 11.28 10.31 -7.62
C LEU A 25 12.38 11.33 -7.91
N GLY A 26 13.53 11.14 -7.30
CA GLY A 26 14.74 11.91 -7.54
C GLY A 26 15.67 11.19 -8.51
N ARG A 27 16.67 11.94 -8.97
CA ARG A 27 17.81 11.38 -9.71
C ARG A 27 19.07 11.65 -8.89
N ASP A 28 19.84 10.61 -8.57
CA ASP A 28 21.11 10.78 -7.89
C ASP A 28 22.18 11.37 -8.83
N SER A 29 23.35 11.69 -8.27
CA SER A 29 24.48 12.25 -9.02
C SER A 29 25.05 11.32 -10.10
N LYS A 30 24.65 10.04 -10.11
CA LYS A 30 25.03 9.03 -11.10
C LYS A 30 23.91 8.74 -12.11
N GLY A 31 22.81 9.49 -12.05
CA GLY A 31 21.67 9.29 -12.94
C GLY A 31 20.70 8.19 -12.48
N GLY A 32 20.95 7.56 -11.33
CA GLY A 32 20.10 6.54 -10.73
C GLY A 32 18.80 7.14 -10.20
N ILE A 33 17.71 6.39 -10.34
CA ILE A 33 16.41 6.75 -9.79
C ILE A 33 16.43 6.50 -8.27
N THR A 34 16.10 7.51 -7.47
CA THR A 34 16.02 7.39 -6.00
C THR A 34 14.67 7.84 -5.49
N ILE A 35 14.19 7.23 -4.40
CA ILE A 35 12.99 7.70 -3.71
C ILE A 35 13.41 8.88 -2.83
N LEU A 36 12.84 10.04 -3.08
CA LEU A 36 13.06 11.22 -2.27
C LEU A 36 12.21 11.14 -1.00
N PRO A 37 12.67 11.74 0.10
CA PRO A 37 11.78 12.00 1.22
C PRO A 37 10.55 12.79 0.75
N PRO A 38 9.37 12.57 1.34
CA PRO A 38 8.19 13.35 1.02
C PRO A 38 8.47 14.83 1.27
N VAL A 39 8.31 15.64 0.22
CA VAL A 39 8.62 17.07 0.22
C VAL A 39 7.42 17.92 0.62
N SER A 40 6.22 17.33 0.66
CA SER A 40 4.99 17.99 1.11
C SER A 40 4.24 17.22 2.20
N PHE A 41 3.48 17.94 3.02
CA PHE A 41 2.59 17.36 4.04
C PHE A 41 1.57 16.38 3.43
N LYS A 42 1.02 16.71 2.24
CA LYS A 42 0.06 15.84 1.55
C LYS A 42 0.68 14.51 1.12
N GLU A 43 1.90 14.53 0.60
CA GLU A 43 2.64 13.31 0.25
C GLU A 43 2.99 12.51 1.50
N HIS A 44 3.44 13.17 2.57
CA HIS A 44 3.75 12.50 3.83
C HIS A 44 2.52 11.77 4.39
N VAL A 45 1.37 12.44 4.42
CA VAL A 45 0.09 11.84 4.86
C VAL A 45 -0.34 10.72 3.93
N ALA A 46 -0.13 10.84 2.61
CA ALA A 46 -0.45 9.78 1.65
C ALA A 46 0.40 8.52 1.88
N ILE A 47 1.72 8.68 2.05
CA ILE A 47 2.65 7.56 2.33
C ILE A 47 2.26 6.87 3.64
N GLN A 48 1.96 7.63 4.70
CA GLN A 48 1.52 7.05 5.98
C GLN A 48 0.25 6.21 5.82
N ARG A 49 -0.72 6.69 5.03
CA ARG A 49 -1.96 5.96 4.77
C ARG A 49 -1.73 4.70 3.94
N GLU A 50 -0.82 4.72 2.96
CA GLU A 50 -0.43 3.53 2.20
C GLU A 50 0.22 2.48 3.07
N THR A 51 1.22 2.89 3.86
CA THR A 51 1.93 1.99 4.77
C THR A 51 0.94 1.37 5.75
N LYS A 52 0.00 2.16 6.29
CA LYS A 52 -1.08 1.67 7.14
C LYS A 52 -1.98 0.67 6.39
N ALA A 53 -2.36 0.96 5.14
CA ALA A 53 -3.19 0.06 4.32
C ALA A 53 -2.49 -1.27 4.08
N ARG A 54 -1.23 -1.23 3.67
CA ARG A 54 -0.39 -2.40 3.45
C ARG A 54 -0.26 -3.24 4.71
N THR A 55 0.09 -2.63 5.84
CA THR A 55 0.23 -3.35 7.12
C THR A 55 -1.09 -4.00 7.53
N LEU A 56 -2.22 -3.29 7.43
CA LEU A 56 -3.53 -3.85 7.78
C LEU A 56 -3.94 -5.00 6.85
N LEU A 57 -3.67 -4.88 5.55
CA LEU A 57 -3.94 -5.95 4.58
C LEU A 57 -3.11 -7.19 4.91
N LEU A 58 -1.82 -7.03 5.19
CA LEU A 58 -0.94 -8.15 5.56
C LEU A 58 -1.38 -8.78 6.88
N GLN A 59 -1.70 -7.97 7.91
CA GLN A 59 -2.20 -8.46 9.20
C GLN A 59 -3.57 -9.16 9.11
N SER A 60 -4.35 -8.88 8.05
CA SER A 60 -5.62 -9.56 7.83
C SER A 60 -5.46 -10.97 7.28
N LEU A 61 -4.24 -11.34 6.83
CA LEU A 61 -3.91 -12.67 6.34
C LEU A 61 -3.38 -13.56 7.47
N PRO A 62 -3.57 -14.89 7.39
CA PRO A 62 -2.85 -15.82 8.24
C PRO A 62 -1.34 -15.63 8.10
N GLU A 63 -0.59 -15.79 9.20
CA GLU A 63 0.85 -15.51 9.25
C GLU A 63 1.66 -16.30 8.21
N ASP A 64 1.28 -17.58 7.99
CA ASP A 64 1.87 -18.45 6.97
C ASP A 64 1.71 -17.93 5.53
N HIS A 65 0.75 -17.03 5.29
CA HIS A 65 0.49 -16.44 3.98
C HIS A 65 0.98 -15.00 3.85
N MET A 66 1.37 -14.34 4.95
CA MET A 66 1.86 -12.95 4.90
C MET A 66 3.12 -12.82 4.04
N ALA A 67 4.05 -13.78 4.16
CA ALA A 67 5.32 -13.82 3.43
C ALA A 67 5.13 -13.72 1.91
N ASP A 68 4.05 -14.31 1.39
CA ASP A 68 3.75 -14.34 -0.03
C ASP A 68 3.43 -12.95 -0.61
N PHE A 69 3.03 -11.97 0.22
CA PHE A 69 2.65 -10.64 -0.22
C PHE A 69 3.61 -9.53 0.26
N HIS A 70 4.62 -9.87 1.08
CA HIS A 70 5.58 -8.90 1.62
C HIS A 70 6.43 -8.19 0.54
N HIS A 71 6.64 -8.82 -0.62
CA HIS A 71 7.39 -8.24 -1.73
C HIS A 71 6.62 -7.15 -2.50
N MET A 72 5.32 -7.03 -2.26
CA MET A 72 4.48 -6.05 -2.94
C MET A 72 4.54 -4.71 -2.19
N ASP A 73 4.83 -3.64 -2.92
CA ASP A 73 5.00 -2.31 -2.35
C ASP A 73 3.70 -1.50 -2.25
N ASP A 74 2.67 -1.92 -3.00
CA ASP A 74 1.41 -1.21 -3.16
C ASP A 74 0.26 -1.99 -2.50
N ALA A 75 -0.49 -1.33 -1.61
CA ALA A 75 -1.63 -1.91 -0.91
C ALA A 75 -2.73 -2.38 -1.90
N ARG A 76 -2.88 -1.68 -3.02
CA ARG A 76 -3.80 -2.09 -4.10
C ARG A 76 -3.41 -3.41 -4.73
N GLU A 77 -2.13 -3.62 -4.99
CA GLU A 77 -1.67 -4.87 -5.61
C GLU A 77 -1.82 -6.03 -4.63
N ILE A 78 -1.47 -5.83 -3.35
CA ILE A 78 -1.72 -6.80 -2.28
C ILE A 78 -3.20 -7.16 -2.24
N TRP A 79 -4.09 -6.16 -2.26
CA TRP A 79 -5.53 -6.38 -2.25
C TRP A 79 -5.99 -7.25 -3.43
N LEU A 80 -5.55 -6.94 -4.65
CA LEU A 80 -5.92 -7.70 -5.85
C LEU A 80 -5.38 -9.13 -5.81
N ALA A 81 -4.14 -9.32 -5.35
CA ALA A 81 -3.53 -10.63 -5.24
C ALA A 81 -4.22 -11.49 -4.16
N VAL A 82 -4.57 -10.90 -3.02
CA VAL A 82 -5.36 -11.55 -1.97
C VAL A 82 -6.74 -11.96 -2.51
N LYS A 83 -7.42 -11.05 -3.24
CA LYS A 83 -8.70 -11.37 -3.89
C LYS A 83 -8.60 -12.51 -4.90
N ALA A 84 -7.54 -12.53 -5.71
CA ALA A 84 -7.32 -13.60 -6.68
C ALA A 84 -7.05 -14.97 -6.02
N ARG A 85 -6.38 -14.97 -4.86
CA ARG A 85 -6.01 -16.21 -4.15
C ARG A 85 -7.11 -16.75 -3.25
N PHE A 86 -7.84 -15.88 -2.55
CA PHE A 86 -8.79 -16.26 -1.50
C PHE A 86 -10.25 -15.93 -1.84
N GLY A 87 -10.52 -15.23 -2.95
CA GLY A 87 -11.85 -14.71 -3.29
C GLY A 87 -12.69 -15.60 -4.21
N GLY A 88 -12.52 -16.93 -4.13
CA GLY A 88 -13.37 -17.89 -4.84
C GLY A 88 -14.86 -17.70 -4.56
#